data_AF-A0A377M336-F1
#
_entry.id   AF-A0A377M336-F1
#
_cell.length_a   1.000
_cell.length_b   1.000
_cell.length_c   1.000
_cell.angle_alpha   90.00
_cell.angle_beta   90.00
_cell.angle_gamma   90.00
#
_symmetry.space_group_name_H-M   'P 1'
#
loop_
_entity.id
_entity.type
_entity.pdbx_description
1 polymer ?
#
loop_
_entity_poly.entity_id
_entity_poly.type
_entity_poly.pdbx_seq_one_letter_code
_entity_poly.pdbx_strand_id
1 'polypeptide(L)'
;MGYRFSGTVLGTRVTQHHETPGLGDKIETRLSDWILHFAGKVIHGEADPAFAVKKDGGEFDQFTGATITPRAVVNAVKRAGLYAETLPAQINNLPACEE
;
A
#
# COMPACT_ATOMS: atom_id res chain seq x y z
N MET A 1 4.61 3.73 -5.06
CA MET A 1 3.17 3.38 -5.11
C MET A 1 2.50 4.45 -5.97
N GLY A 2 1.51 4.09 -6.78
CA GLY A 2 0.77 5.03 -7.63
C GLY A 2 -0.69 5.13 -7.19
N TYR A 3 -1.25 6.33 -7.21
CA TYR A 3 -2.63 6.61 -6.80
C TYR A 3 -3.29 7.59 -7.77
N ARG A 4 -4.61 7.47 -7.92
CA ARG A 4 -5.44 8.58 -8.37
C ARG A 4 -5.84 9.42 -7.16
N PHE A 5 -6.08 10.70 -7.39
CA PHE A 5 -6.59 11.62 -6.36
C PHE A 5 -7.99 11.26 -5.84
N SER A 6 -8.68 10.29 -6.47
CA SER A 6 -9.93 9.70 -5.99
C SER A 6 -9.75 8.57 -4.96
N GLY A 7 -8.53 8.35 -4.45
CA GLY A 7 -8.25 7.26 -3.50
C GLY A 7 -8.02 5.88 -4.14
N THR A 8 -8.02 5.80 -5.47
CA THR A 8 -7.80 4.54 -6.20
C THR A 8 -6.31 4.23 -6.29
N VAL A 9 -5.92 3.02 -5.86
CA VAL A 9 -4.56 2.52 -5.99
C VAL A 9 -4.32 2.04 -7.42
N LEU A 10 -3.34 2.63 -8.11
CA LEU A 10 -2.94 2.24 -9.47
C LEU A 10 -1.98 1.06 -9.47
N GLY A 11 -1.14 0.96 -8.43
CA GLY A 11 -0.20 -0.13 -8.28
C GLY A 11 0.82 0.14 -7.17
N THR A 12 1.35 -0.94 -6.61
CA THR A 12 2.34 -0.89 -5.54
C THR A 12 3.52 -1.79 -5.92
N ARG A 13 4.74 -1.37 -5.55
CA ARG A 13 5.95 -2.13 -5.79
C ARG A 13 6.92 -1.85 -4.66
N VAL A 14 7.50 -2.92 -4.13
CA VAL A 14 8.59 -2.85 -3.16
C VAL A 14 9.91 -2.80 -3.94
N THR A 15 10.71 -1.77 -3.70
CA THR A 15 12.04 -1.60 -4.32
C THR A 15 13.16 -2.12 -3.44
N GLN A 16 12.97 -2.11 -2.12
CA GLN A 16 13.91 -2.60 -1.12
C GLN A 16 13.15 -3.09 0.11
N HIS A 17 13.63 -4.17 0.73
CA HIS A 17 13.22 -4.64 2.05
C HIS A 17 14.38 -5.39 2.72
N HIS A 18 14.34 -5.50 4.04
CA HIS A 18 15.29 -6.29 4.84
C HIS A 18 14.53 -7.33 5.67
N GLU A 19 13.62 -8.03 5.00
CA GLU A 19 12.83 -9.10 5.60
C GLU A 19 13.65 -10.38 5.72
N THR A 20 13.30 -11.22 6.69
CA THR A 20 13.90 -12.56 6.81
C THR A 20 13.49 -13.41 5.60
N PRO A 21 14.45 -13.96 4.83
CA PRO A 21 14.15 -14.84 3.69
C PRO A 21 13.23 -15.99 4.09
N GLY A 22 12.20 -16.25 3.30
CA GLY A 22 11.20 -17.29 3.52
C GLY A 22 10.08 -16.96 4.51
N LEU A 23 10.14 -15.80 5.20
CA LEU A 23 9.08 -15.38 6.13
C LEU A 23 8.17 -14.32 5.50
N GLY A 24 8.69 -13.12 5.20
CA GLY A 24 7.90 -12.01 4.65
C GLY A 24 8.48 -11.35 3.40
N ASP A 25 9.43 -12.01 2.75
CA ASP A 25 9.94 -11.68 1.42
C ASP A 25 8.91 -11.84 0.29
N LYS A 26 7.75 -12.44 0.57
CA LYS A 26 6.60 -12.55 -0.35
C LYS A 26 6.02 -11.21 -0.83
N ILE A 27 6.49 -10.08 -0.29
CA ILE A 27 6.21 -8.75 -0.84
C ILE A 27 7.00 -8.46 -2.13
N GLU A 28 8.03 -9.25 -2.43
CA GLU A 28 8.79 -9.16 -3.67
C GLU A 28 8.07 -9.90 -4.80
N THR A 29 7.87 -9.22 -5.93
CA THR A 29 7.15 -9.74 -7.10
C THR A 29 7.80 -10.98 -7.73
N ARG A 30 9.08 -11.26 -7.41
CA ARG A 30 9.78 -12.47 -7.87
C ARG A 30 9.32 -13.72 -7.11
N LEU A 31 8.78 -13.55 -5.91
CA LEU A 31 8.39 -14.64 -5.01
C LEU A 31 6.88 -14.81 -4.93
N SER A 32 6.11 -13.71 -5.06
CA SER A 32 4.66 -13.75 -5.03
C SER A 32 4.03 -12.53 -5.69
N ASP A 33 2.83 -12.71 -6.24
CA ASP A 33 2.01 -11.62 -6.78
C ASP A 33 1.29 -10.83 -5.69
N TRP A 34 1.45 -11.16 -4.40
CA TRP A 34 0.71 -10.56 -3.28
C TRP A 34 0.67 -9.02 -3.33
N ILE A 35 1.80 -8.38 -3.66
CA ILE A 35 1.88 -6.92 -3.76
C ILE A 35 1.06 -6.34 -4.94
N LEU A 36 0.73 -7.13 -5.95
CA LEU A 36 -0.08 -6.69 -7.09
C LEU A 36 -1.58 -6.60 -6.75
N HIS A 37 -2.03 -7.26 -5.67
CA HIS A 37 -3.45 -7.26 -5.26
C HIS A 37 -3.97 -5.90 -4.80
N PHE A 38 -3.09 -4.93 -4.57
CA PHE A 38 -3.49 -3.56 -4.27
C PHE A 38 -4.00 -2.81 -5.50
N ALA A 39 -3.61 -3.20 -6.72
CA ALA A 39 -3.99 -2.50 -7.93
C ALA A 39 -5.52 -2.55 -8.15
N GLY A 40 -6.12 -1.39 -8.43
CA GLY A 40 -7.56 -1.24 -8.65
C GLY A 40 -8.41 -1.12 -7.37
N LYS A 41 -7.82 -1.29 -6.18
CA LYS A 41 -8.53 -1.09 -4.91
C LYS A 41 -8.76 0.40 -4.65
N VAL A 42 -9.88 0.74 -4.02
CA VAL A 42 -10.25 2.12 -3.66
C VAL A 42 -10.25 2.22 -2.14
N ILE A 43 -9.60 3.24 -1.60
CA ILE A 43 -9.57 3.50 -0.16
C ILE A 43 -10.78 4.35 0.21
N HIS A 44 -11.58 3.88 1.16
CA HIS A 44 -12.78 4.56 1.65
C HIS A 44 -12.54 5.23 3.01
N GLY A 45 -11.52 6.09 3.07
CA GLY A 45 -11.15 6.84 4.27
C GLY A 45 -10.26 6.07 5.26
N GLU A 46 -9.96 6.69 6.40
CA GLU A 46 -9.00 6.16 7.38
C GLU A 46 -9.45 4.86 8.05
N ALA A 47 -10.76 4.75 8.30
CA ALA A 47 -11.40 3.61 8.95
C ALA A 47 -11.78 2.49 7.98
N ASP A 48 -11.32 2.53 6.72
CA ASP A 48 -11.63 1.49 5.73
C ASP A 48 -11.13 0.11 6.21
N PRO A 49 -12.06 -0.83 6.52
CA PRO A 49 -11.70 -2.15 7.00
C PRO A 49 -11.12 -3.04 5.90
N ALA A 50 -11.37 -2.74 4.62
CA ALA A 50 -10.86 -3.54 3.51
C ALA A 50 -9.32 -3.53 3.46
N PHE A 51 -8.72 -2.40 3.84
CA PHE A 51 -7.26 -2.23 3.97
C PHE A 51 -6.74 -2.74 5.32
N ALA A 52 -6.94 -4.02 5.54
CA ALA A 52 -6.32 -4.80 6.61
C ALA A 52 -5.99 -6.22 6.11
N VAL A 53 -5.20 -6.97 6.87
CA VAL A 53 -5.03 -8.40 6.58
C VAL A 53 -6.33 -9.16 6.92
N LYS A 54 -6.60 -10.27 6.23
CA LYS A 54 -7.82 -11.09 6.44
C LYS A 54 -8.03 -11.49 7.90
N LYS A 55 -6.95 -11.75 8.64
CA LYS A 55 -7.02 -12.05 10.08
C LYS A 55 -7.58 -10.90 10.92
N ASP A 56 -7.40 -9.68 10.46
CA ASP A 56 -7.88 -8.45 11.11
C ASP A 56 -9.18 -7.95 10.44
N GLY A 57 -9.79 -8.75 9.54
CA GLY A 57 -11.07 -8.47 8.89
C GLY A 57 -11.01 -7.79 7.52
N GLY A 58 -9.81 -7.61 6.95
CA GLY A 58 -9.64 -6.98 5.63
C GLY A 58 -9.49 -7.97 4.46
N GLU A 59 -9.04 -7.47 3.32
CA GLU A 59 -9.00 -8.24 2.07
C GLU A 59 -7.64 -8.91 1.79
N PHE A 60 -6.57 -8.53 2.48
CA PHE A 60 -5.21 -8.91 2.13
C PHE A 60 -4.74 -10.17 2.87
N ASP A 61 -4.13 -11.12 2.17
CA ASP A 61 -3.60 -12.32 2.81
C ASP A 61 -2.44 -12.00 3.76
N GLN A 62 -2.37 -12.71 4.89
CA GLN A 62 -1.18 -12.70 5.74
C GLN A 62 -0.17 -13.74 5.23
N PHE A 63 1.10 -13.64 5.65
CA PHE A 63 2.08 -14.69 5.40
C PHE A 63 2.14 -15.65 6.58
N THR A 64 2.23 -16.95 6.30
CA THR A 64 2.47 -17.97 7.32
C THR A 64 3.80 -17.68 8.02
N GLY A 65 3.78 -17.49 9.33
CA GLY A 65 4.99 -17.18 10.11
C GLY A 65 5.46 -15.72 10.06
N ALA A 66 4.86 -14.86 9.25
CA ALA A 66 5.19 -13.43 9.19
C ALA A 66 3.93 -12.57 9.11
N THR A 67 3.50 -12.06 10.27
CA THR A 67 2.28 -11.25 10.37
C THR A 67 2.53 -9.75 10.57
N ILE A 68 3.79 -9.35 10.74
CA ILE A 68 4.18 -7.94 10.90
C ILE A 68 4.29 -7.26 9.54
N THR A 69 4.99 -7.88 8.60
CA THR A 69 5.27 -7.39 7.25
C THR A 69 4.01 -7.08 6.44
N PRO A 70 3.06 -8.02 6.24
CA PRO A 70 1.88 -7.74 5.43
C PRO A 70 1.02 -6.63 6.04
N ARG A 71 0.92 -6.56 7.38
CA ARG A 71 0.22 -5.46 8.06
C ARG A 71 0.89 -4.11 7.84
N ALA A 72 2.21 -4.07 7.96
CA ALA A 72 2.98 -2.84 7.73
C ALA A 72 2.80 -2.33 6.30
N VAL A 73 2.85 -3.22 5.30
CA VAL A 73 2.65 -2.83 3.90
C VAL A 73 1.23 -2.35 3.65
N VAL A 74 0.21 -3.07 4.10
CA VAL A 74 -1.20 -2.65 3.93
C VAL A 74 -1.44 -1.27 4.55
N ASN A 75 -0.96 -1.05 5.77
CA ASN A 75 -1.08 0.25 6.44
C ASN A 75 -0.33 1.37 5.71
N ALA A 76 0.86 1.09 5.18
CA ALA A 76 1.62 2.06 4.40
C ALA A 76 0.88 2.45 3.11
N VAL A 77 0.31 1.48 2.39
CA VAL A 77 -0.47 1.73 1.17
C VAL A 77 -1.70 2.59 1.48
N LYS A 78 -2.43 2.28 2.56
CA LYS A 78 -3.59 3.07 2.98
C LYS A 78 -3.22 4.52 3.28
N ARG A 79 -2.20 4.72 4.13
CA ARG A 79 -1.75 6.06 4.54
C ARG A 79 -1.29 6.91 3.36
N ALA A 80 -0.54 6.32 2.43
CA ALA A 80 -0.07 7.02 1.25
C ALA A 80 -1.22 7.41 0.30
N GLY A 81 -2.24 6.55 0.16
CA GLY A 81 -3.43 6.88 -0.63
C GLY A 81 -4.26 8.01 -0.03
N LEU A 82 -4.51 7.97 1.28
CA LEU A 82 -5.21 9.05 1.99
C LEU A 82 -4.46 10.38 1.89
N TYR A 83 -3.14 10.34 1.98
CA TYR A 83 -2.33 11.54 1.76
C TYR A 83 -2.47 12.06 0.33
N ALA A 84 -2.46 11.16 -0.67
CA ALA A 84 -2.62 11.54 -2.06
C ALA A 84 -3.95 12.25 -2.36
N GLU A 85 -5.04 11.89 -1.66
CA GLU A 85 -6.35 12.57 -1.78
C GLU A 85 -6.31 14.05 -1.31
N THR A 86 -5.36 14.42 -0.45
CA THR A 86 -5.21 15.80 0.04
C THR A 86 -4.40 16.71 -0.89
N LEU A 87 -3.59 16.12 -1.78
CA LEU A 87 -2.70 16.85 -2.70
C LEU A 87 -3.42 17.77 -3.70
N PRO A 88 -4.60 17.46 -4.28
CA PRO A 88 -5.26 18.34 -5.25
C PRO A 88 -5.50 19.77 -4.75
N ALA A 89 -5.82 19.93 -3.46
CA ALA A 89 -6.01 21.24 -2.85
C ALA A 89 -4.69 22.00 -2.65
N GLN A 90 -3.56 21.29 -2.59
CA GLN A 90 -2.24 21.83 -2.28
C GLN A 90 -1.38 22.00 -3.53
N ILE A 91 -1.69 21.31 -4.64
CA ILE A 91 -0.87 21.25 -5.86
C ILE A 91 -0.51 22.64 -6.40
N ASN A 92 -1.45 23.59 -6.37
CA ASN A 92 -1.22 24.94 -6.88
C ASN A 92 -0.28 25.78 -5.99
N ASN A 93 -0.02 25.33 -4.75
CA ASN A 93 0.84 26.02 -3.79
C ASN A 93 2.19 25.31 -3.61
N LEU A 94 2.44 24.22 -4.34
CA LEU A 94 3.73 23.54 -4.29
C LEU A 94 4.75 24.31 -5.13
N PRO A 95 5.98 24.51 -4.65
CA PRO A 95 7.03 25.11 -5.45
C PRO A 95 7.25 24.25 -6.70
N ALA A 96 7.47 24.91 -7.85
CA ALA A 96 7.91 24.21 -9.03
C ALA A 96 9.22 23.47 -8.72
N CYS A 97 9.41 22.28 -9.28
CA CYS A 97 10.73 21.64 -9.22
C CYS A 97 11.72 22.56 -9.92
N GLU A 98 12.67 23.11 -9.14
CA GLU A 98 13.84 23.76 -9.69
C GLU A 98 14.71 22.69 -10.35
N GLU A 99 15.18 22.98 -11.58
CA GLU A 99 16.07 22.12 -12.38
C GLU A 99 17.45 21.93 -11.74
#